data_AF-A0A942A2A8-F1
#
_entry.id   AF-A0A942A2A8-F1
#
_cell.length_a   1.000
_cell.length_b   1.000
_cell.length_c   1.000
_cell.angle_alpha   90.00
_cell.angle_beta   90.00
_cell.angle_gamma   90.00
#
_symmetry.space_group_name_H-M   'P 1'
#
loop_
_entity.id
_entity.type
_entity.pdbx_description
1 polymer ?
#
loop_
_entity_poly.entity_id
_entity_poly.type
_entity_poly.pdbx_seq_one_letter_code
_entity_poly.pdbx_strand_id
1 'polypeptide(L)'
;MSEQNTIKKLRVLLPHWIEHNNNHIAEFRKWENEARAESGKEISLLLEKAISDMEEAGKSLSEALEKVGGPLESSEGHHHHH
;
A
#
# COMPACT_ATOMS: atom_id res chain seq x y z
N MET A 1 15.52 -20.44 -4.31
CA MET A 1 15.72 -19.02 -4.69
C MET A 1 16.85 -18.46 -3.85
N SER A 2 17.80 -17.71 -4.41
CA SER A 2 18.84 -17.06 -3.61
C SER A 2 18.28 -15.80 -2.91
N GLU A 3 18.86 -15.44 -1.76
CA GLU A 3 18.50 -14.23 -0.99
C GLU A 3 18.47 -12.96 -1.84
N GLN A 4 19.44 -12.81 -2.75
CA GLN A 4 19.52 -11.71 -3.70
C GLN A 4 18.34 -11.66 -4.69
N ASN A 5 17.73 -12.80 -5.01
CA ASN A 5 16.53 -12.83 -5.85
C ASN A 5 15.30 -12.36 -5.04
N THR A 6 15.20 -12.76 -3.78
CA THR A 6 14.12 -12.35 -2.87
C THR A 6 14.12 -10.84 -2.65
N ILE A 7 15.28 -10.24 -2.33
CA ILE A 7 15.39 -8.79 -2.13
C ILE A 7 15.00 -8.02 -3.39
N LYS A 8 15.48 -8.43 -4.57
CA LYS A 8 15.08 -7.81 -5.85
C LYS A 8 13.58 -7.89 -6.09
N LYS A 9 12.95 -9.04 -5.81
CA LYS A 9 11.50 -9.18 -5.93
C LYS A 9 10.74 -8.28 -4.97
N LEU A 10 11.17 -8.20 -3.70
CA LEU A 10 10.54 -7.34 -2.70
C LEU A 10 10.60 -5.85 -3.09
N ARG A 11 11.73 -5.40 -3.64
CA ARG A 11 11.90 -4.03 -4.14
C ARG A 11 10.97 -3.66 -5.30
N VAL A 12 10.41 -4.66 -6.01
CA VAL A 12 9.38 -4.46 -7.04
C VAL A 12 7.98 -4.58 -6.45
N LEU A 13 7.73 -5.56 -5.59
CA LEU A 13 6.39 -5.86 -5.07
C LEU A 13 5.91 -4.87 -4.00
N LEU A 14 6.81 -4.44 -3.09
CA LEU A 14 6.44 -3.58 -1.97
C LEU A 14 5.81 -2.24 -2.42
N PRO A 15 6.35 -1.52 -3.42
CA PRO A 15 5.69 -0.33 -3.96
C PRO A 15 4.26 -0.59 -4.45
N HIS A 16 4.05 -1.69 -5.20
CA HIS A 16 2.72 -2.06 -5.70
C HIS A 16 1.74 -2.39 -4.58
N TRP A 17 2.18 -3.08 -3.53
CA TRP A 17 1.33 -3.38 -2.37
C TRP A 17 0.98 -2.13 -1.56
N ILE A 18 1.93 -1.20 -1.40
CA ILE A 18 1.68 0.09 -0.73
C ILE A 18 0.64 0.89 -1.52
N GLU A 19 0.79 0.99 -2.84
CA GLU A 19 -0.16 1.67 -3.71
C GLU A 19 -1.56 1.04 -3.62
N HIS A 20 -1.65 -0.29 -3.70
CA HIS A 20 -2.91 -1.01 -3.61
C HIS A 20 -3.58 -0.85 -2.24
N ASN A 21 -2.80 -0.89 -1.16
CA ASN A 21 -3.28 -0.64 0.21
C ASN A 21 -3.89 0.75 0.34
N ASN A 22 -3.24 1.79 -0.23
CA ASN A 22 -3.74 3.16 -0.20
C ASN A 22 -5.05 3.31 -1.01
N ASN A 23 -5.17 2.63 -2.15
CA ASN A 23 -6.40 2.62 -2.94
C ASN A 23 -7.57 2.00 -2.16
N HIS A 24 -7.32 0.89 -1.45
CA HIS A 24 -8.32 0.29 -0.57
C HIS A 24 -8.69 1.16 0.61
N ILE A 25 -7.72 1.84 1.25
CA ILE A 25 -8.02 2.81 2.32
C ILE A 25 -8.95 3.91 1.81
N ALA A 26 -8.68 4.47 0.62
CA ALA A 26 -9.52 5.51 0.03
C ALA A 26 -10.94 5.02 -0.25
N GLU A 27 -11.09 3.81 -0.79
CA GLU A 27 -12.38 3.19 -1.03
C GLU A 27 -13.14 2.90 0.29
N PHE A 28 -12.46 2.36 1.30
CA PHE A 28 -13.08 2.06 2.59
C PHE A 28 -13.52 3.33 3.30
N ARG A 29 -12.76 4.42 3.22
CA ARG A 29 -13.16 5.74 3.75
C ARG A 29 -14.44 6.25 3.10
N LYS A 30 -14.63 6.02 1.80
CA LYS A 30 -15.88 6.38 1.13
C LYS A 30 -17.06 5.60 1.73
N TRP A 31 -16.93 4.28 1.84
CA TRP A 31 -18.00 3.42 2.37
C TRP A 31 -18.25 3.58 3.86
N GLU A 32 -17.22 3.91 4.65
CA GLU A 32 -17.35 4.22 6.07
C GLU A 32 -18.26 5.43 6.28
N ASN A 33 -18.07 6.49 5.48
CA ASN A 33 -18.93 7.68 5.50
C ASN A 33 -20.38 7.35 5.11
N GLU A 34 -20.58 6.54 4.06
CA GLU A 34 -21.92 6.10 3.64
C GLU A 34 -22.59 5.24 4.72
N ALA A 35 -21.87 4.28 5.30
CA ALA A 35 -22.37 3.41 6.36
C ALA A 35 -22.73 4.19 7.64
N ARG A 36 -21.96 5.24 7.96
CA ARG A 36 -22.26 6.15 9.08
C ARG A 36 -23.58 6.90 8.88
N ALA A 37 -23.94 7.19 7.63
CA ALA A 37 -25.20 7.85 7.28
C ALA A 37 -26.40 6.89 7.22
N GLU A 38 -26.21 5.65 6.77
CA GLU A 38 -27.32 4.76 6.38
C GLU A 38 -27.45 3.46 7.19
N SER A 39 -26.33 2.87 7.64
CA SER A 39 -26.26 1.44 8.02
C SER A 39 -25.98 1.19 9.51
N GLY A 40 -25.93 2.25 10.31
CA GLY A 40 -25.75 2.19 11.77
C GLY A 40 -24.28 2.24 12.21
N LYS A 41 -24.08 2.75 13.43
CA LYS A 41 -22.76 3.10 14.01
C LYS A 41 -21.77 1.92 14.01
N GLU A 42 -22.24 0.70 14.16
CA GLU A 42 -21.39 -0.49 14.28
C GLU A 42 -20.60 -0.81 13.00
N ILE A 43 -21.23 -0.77 11.83
CA ILE A 43 -20.54 -1.06 10.55
C ILE A 43 -19.49 0.02 10.26
N SER A 44 -19.82 1.30 10.49
CA SER A 44 -18.86 2.39 10.32
C SER A 44 -17.63 2.23 11.23
N LEU A 45 -17.81 1.76 12.47
CA LEU A 45 -16.69 1.51 13.40
C LEU A 45 -15.81 0.33 12.96
N LEU A 46 -16.39 -0.72 12.37
CA LEU A 46 -15.62 -1.84 11.82
C LEU A 46 -14.80 -1.41 10.60
N LEU A 47 -15.37 -0.58 9.71
CA LEU A 47 -14.65 -0.02 8.57
C LEU A 47 -13.54 0.94 9.02
N GLU A 48 -13.81 1.80 10.01
CA GLU A 48 -12.81 2.67 10.62
C GLU A 48 -11.63 1.86 11.20
N LYS A 49 -11.93 0.75 11.90
CA LYS A 49 -10.88 -0.16 12.38
C LYS A 49 -10.08 -0.77 11.24
N ALA A 50 -10.75 -1.25 10.18
CA ALA A 50 -10.07 -1.83 9.02
C ALA A 50 -9.13 -0.83 8.34
N ILE A 51 -9.57 0.43 8.18
CA ILE A 51 -8.73 1.53 7.67
C ILE A 51 -7.48 1.70 8.54
N SER A 52 -7.64 1.77 9.87
CA SER A 52 -6.51 1.92 10.79
C SER A 52 -5.52 0.76 10.70
N ASP A 53 -6.01 -0.48 10.60
CA ASP A 53 -5.16 -1.67 10.48
C ASP A 53 -4.37 -1.63 9.14
N MET A 54 -5.01 -1.17 8.05
CA MET A 54 -4.37 -1.02 6.73
C MET A 54 -3.35 0.11 6.69
N GLU A 55 -3.58 1.22 7.41
CA GLU A 55 -2.59 2.29 7.56
C GLU A 55 -1.32 1.78 8.26
N GLU A 56 -1.49 0.96 9.30
CA GLU A 56 -0.37 0.35 10.01
C GLU A 56 0.37 -0.69 9.15
N ALA A 57 -0.36 -1.47 8.36
CA ALA A 57 0.22 -2.35 7.36
C ALA A 57 1.04 -1.56 6.32
N GLY A 58 0.51 -0.43 5.83
CA GLY A 58 1.18 0.46 4.89
C GLY A 58 2.49 1.03 5.42
N LYS A 59 2.53 1.43 6.70
CA LYS A 59 3.78 1.85 7.37
C LYS A 59 4.80 0.70 7.43
N SER A 60 4.36 -0.47 7.88
CA SER A 60 5.23 -1.66 7.97
C SER A 60 5.81 -2.05 6.60
N LEU A 61 5.01 -1.96 5.53
CA LEU A 61 5.47 -2.21 4.16
C LEU A 61 6.48 -1.16 3.69
N SER A 62 6.26 0.11 4.05
CA SER A 62 7.18 1.21 3.73
C SER A 62 8.53 1.03 4.44
N GLU A 63 8.52 0.68 5.73
CA GLU A 63 9.74 0.36 6.48
C GLU A 63 10.47 -0.86 5.91
N ALA A 64 9.72 -1.89 5.48
CA ALA A 64 10.30 -3.04 4.81
C ALA A 64 10.99 -2.63 3.49
N LEU A 65 10.37 -1.74 2.71
CA LEU A 65 10.90 -1.22 1.46
C LEU A 65 12.22 -0.48 1.69
N GLU A 66 12.29 0.38 2.71
CA GLU A 66 13.52 1.06 3.11
C GLU A 66 14.62 0.05 3.48
N LYS A 67 14.30 -0.97 4.29
CA LYS A 67 15.26 -1.99 4.73
C LYS A 67 15.79 -2.86 3.59
N VAL A 68 15.00 -3.10 2.55
CA VAL A 68 15.46 -3.84 1.36
C VAL A 68 16.20 -2.97 0.34
N GLY A 69 16.41 -1.68 0.63
CA GLY A 69 17.20 -0.75 -0.19
C GLY A 69 16.37 0.11 -1.15
N GLY A 70 15.10 0.35 -0.85
CA GLY A 70 14.19 1.20 -1.63
C GLY A 70 13.67 0.55 -2.92
N PRO A 71 12.81 1.24 -3.69
CA PRO A 71 12.34 0.76 -4.97
C PRO A 71 13.49 0.40 -5.91
N LEU A 72 13.28 -0.59 -6.77
CA LEU A 72 14.18 -0.77 -7.92
C LEU A 72 13.89 0.38 -8.90
N GLU A 73 14.88 1.24 -9.13
CA GLU A 73 14.86 2.19 -10.25
C GLU A 73 14.46 1.42 -11.52
N SER A 74 13.36 1.81 -12.16
CA SER A 74 13.01 1.24 -13.45
C SER A 74 14.13 1.59 -14.41
N SER A 75 14.83 0.58 -14.93
CA SER A 75 15.85 0.75 -15.96
C SER A 75 15.21 1.08 -17.32
N GLU A 76 14.37 2.11 -17.38
CA GLU A 76 13.76 2.68 -18.59
C GLU A 76 14.06 4.18 -18.68
N GLY A 77 15.35 4.53 -18.55
CA GLY A 77 15.90 5.75 -19.10
C GLY A 77 16.29 5.55 -20.57
N HIS A 78 15.32 5.28 -21.44
CA HIS A 78 15.54 5.45 -22.88
C HIS A 78 15.72 6.95 -23.16
N HIS A 79 16.94 7.29 -23.60
CA HIS A 79 17.33 8.59 -24.12
C HIS A 79 16.26 9.19 -25.06
N HIS A 80 15.79 10.40 -24.75
CA HIS A 80 15.40 11.35 -25.78
C HIS A 80 16.18 12.64 -25.58
N HIS A 81 17.29 12.71 -26.31
CA HIS A 81 18.06 13.92 -26.57
C HIS A 81 17.81 14.27 -28.03
N HIS A 82 16.96 15.25 -28.30
CA HIS A 82 17.10 16.28 -29.34
C HIS A 82 15.88 17.21 -29.38
#